data_AF-A0A4P9ZH66-F1
#
_entry.id   AF-A0A4P9ZH66-F1
#
_cell.length_a   1.000
_cell.length_b   1.000
_cell.length_c   1.000
_cell.angle_alpha   90.00
_cell.angle_beta   90.00
_cell.angle_gamma   90.00
#
_symmetry.space_group_name_H-M   'P 1'
#
loop_
_entity.id
_entity.type
_entity.pdbx_description
1 polymer ?
#
loop_
_entity_poly.entity_id
_entity_poly.type
_entity_poly.pdbx_seq_one_letter_code
_entity_poly.pdbx_strand_id
1 'polypeptide(L)'
;MEPYNKLLVQLDSANFDTFGFTQNNMDFVSLLAPSSRIKNTNVQCEYEFESLVENQRGLMFFGITFFSSKSLLPVLDPPLFLRLNGKRVRLPYDSIDNFVLPDFDWIWAWSLWYVLMLHDVDDLGWAYLRVWGKHWHGKYQFGDTVRRRVWIRMRQRG
;
A
#
# COMPACT_ATOMS: atom_id res chain seq x y z
N MET A 1 3.41 -11.15 16.10
CA MET A 1 4.32 -10.39 15.22
C MET A 1 3.77 -8.98 15.15
N GLU A 2 4.60 -7.95 15.36
CA GLU A 2 4.12 -6.56 15.30
C GLU A 2 3.47 -6.28 13.93
N PRO A 3 2.30 -5.60 13.87
CA PRO A 3 1.56 -5.37 12.62
C PRO A 3 2.41 -4.78 11.50
N TYR A 4 3.37 -3.93 11.85
CA TYR A 4 4.29 -3.29 10.94
C TYR A 4 5.21 -4.28 10.19
N ASN A 5 5.73 -5.30 10.88
CA ASN A 5 6.59 -6.31 10.25
C ASN A 5 5.81 -7.13 9.20
N LYS A 6 4.53 -7.42 9.47
CA LYS A 6 3.66 -8.09 8.50
C LYS A 6 3.47 -7.24 7.24
N LEU A 7 3.27 -5.92 7.40
CA LEU A 7 3.13 -5.00 6.28
C LEU A 7 4.42 -4.92 5.44
N LEU A 8 5.59 -4.79 6.09
CA LEU A 8 6.87 -4.74 5.38
C LEU A 8 7.12 -6.00 4.54
N VAL A 9 6.86 -7.18 5.11
CA VAL A 9 6.98 -8.46 4.37
C VAL A 9 6.04 -8.50 3.16
N GLN A 10 4.81 -7.99 3.32
CA GLN A 10 3.86 -7.91 2.21
C GLN A 10 4.32 -6.95 1.11
N LEU A 11 4.87 -5.78 1.48
CA LEU A 11 5.40 -4.80 0.53
C LEU A 11 6.59 -5.36 -0.24
N ASP A 12 7.53 -6.00 0.46
CA ASP A 12 8.70 -6.64 -0.14
C ASP A 12 8.29 -7.75 -1.12
N SER A 13 7.36 -8.62 -0.70
CA SER A 13 6.81 -9.68 -1.58
C SER A 13 6.08 -9.15 -2.81
N ALA A 14 5.65 -7.89 -2.78
CA ALA A 14 4.94 -7.21 -3.87
C ALA A 14 5.87 -6.33 -4.74
N ASN A 15 7.19 -6.47 -4.61
CA ASN A 15 8.21 -5.69 -5.32
C ASN A 15 8.06 -4.17 -5.10
N PHE A 16 7.73 -3.77 -3.87
CA PHE A 16 7.93 -2.40 -3.43
C PHE A 16 9.31 -2.27 -2.78
N ASP A 17 10.04 -1.23 -3.12
CA ASP A 17 11.33 -0.96 -2.49
C ASP A 17 11.09 -0.52 -1.04
N THR A 18 11.43 -1.40 -0.10
CA THR A 18 11.32 -1.14 1.34
C THR A 18 12.62 -0.58 1.92
N PHE A 19 13.59 -0.17 1.09
CA PHE A 19 14.85 0.47 1.51
C PHE A 19 15.63 -0.29 2.60
N GLY A 20 15.47 -1.61 2.66
CA GLY A 20 16.09 -2.44 3.70
C GLY A 20 15.45 -2.29 5.09
N PHE A 21 14.28 -1.66 5.24
CA PHE A 21 13.51 -1.69 6.49
C PHE A 21 13.24 -3.12 6.95
N THR A 22 13.05 -4.07 6.04
CA THR A 22 12.91 -5.49 6.34
C THR A 22 14.17 -6.10 7.00
N GLN A 23 15.36 -5.71 6.54
CA GLN A 23 16.63 -6.20 7.06
C GLN A 23 16.98 -5.54 8.41
N ASN A 24 16.83 -4.21 8.49
CA ASN A 24 17.19 -3.44 9.68
C ASN A 24 16.17 -3.56 10.83
N ASN A 25 14.89 -3.83 10.56
CA ASN A 25 13.89 -4.02 11.63
C ASN A 25 14.04 -5.34 12.37
N MET A 26 14.51 -6.42 11.73
CA MET A 26 14.77 -7.68 12.43
C MET A 26 15.82 -7.46 13.54
N ASP A 27 16.82 -6.62 13.28
CA ASP A 27 17.86 -6.25 14.25
C ASP A 27 17.32 -5.27 15.32
N PHE A 28 16.59 -4.21 14.95
CA PHE A 28 16.03 -3.25 15.91
C PHE A 28 14.94 -3.84 16.83
N VAL A 29 14.07 -4.70 16.32
CA VAL A 29 13.03 -5.37 17.12
C VAL A 29 13.67 -6.35 18.12
N SER A 30 14.81 -6.95 17.78
CA SER A 30 15.58 -7.76 18.73
C SER A 30 16.17 -6.93 19.88
N LEU A 31 16.51 -5.66 19.64
CA LEU A 31 17.05 -4.72 20.63
C LEU A 31 15.96 -4.09 21.52
N LEU A 32 14.74 -3.97 21.00
CA LEU A 32 13.58 -3.42 21.70
C LEU A 32 12.70 -4.49 22.35
N ALA A 33 13.02 -5.78 22.17
CA ALA A 33 12.32 -6.88 22.82
C ALA A 33 12.35 -6.66 24.34
N PRO A 34 11.19 -6.45 25.00
CA PRO A 34 11.17 -6.17 26.42
C PRO A 34 11.72 -7.37 27.18
N SER A 35 12.70 -7.15 28.07
CA SER A 35 13.03 -8.11 29.12
C SER A 35 11.73 -8.44 29.84
N SER A 36 11.37 -9.72 29.83
CA SER A 36 10.07 -10.27 30.21
C SER A 36 9.64 -9.89 31.63
N ARG A 37 9.10 -8.69 31.84
CA ARG A 37 8.60 -8.29 33.17
C ARG A 37 7.65 -7.09 33.14
N ILE A 38 6.48 -7.21 32.51
CA ILE A 38 5.22 -6.69 33.06
C ILE A 38 4.12 -7.67 32.65
N LYS A 39 3.54 -8.36 33.65
CA LYS A 39 2.22 -8.99 33.52
C LYS A 39 1.21 -7.98 34.04
N ASN A 40 0.30 -7.48 33.20
CA ASN A 40 -0.92 -6.84 33.67
C ASN A 40 -2.03 -7.00 32.62
N THR A 41 -3.08 -7.74 33.01
CA THR A 41 -4.45 -7.78 32.46
C THR A 41 -4.60 -7.50 30.97
N ASN A 42 -4.31 -8.51 30.15
CA ASN A 42 -4.29 -8.41 28.68
C ASN A 42 -5.68 -8.69 28.07
N VAL A 43 -6.40 -7.66 27.67
CA VAL A 43 -7.17 -7.76 26.42
C VAL A 43 -6.15 -7.51 25.33
N GLN A 44 -5.61 -8.58 24.72
CA GLN A 44 -4.68 -8.41 23.60
C GLN A 44 -5.47 -8.02 22.36
N CYS A 45 -5.58 -6.71 22.09
CA CYS A 45 -6.08 -6.26 20.81
C CYS A 45 -5.09 -6.62 19.71
N GLU A 46 -5.54 -7.37 18.72
CA GLU A 46 -4.76 -7.70 17.54
C GLU A 46 -4.95 -6.61 16.49
N TYR A 47 -3.84 -6.08 15.98
CA TYR A 47 -3.82 -5.05 14.95
C TYR A 47 -3.33 -5.63 13.63
N GLU A 48 -3.94 -5.20 12.53
CA GLU A 48 -3.49 -5.54 11.19
C GLU A 48 -3.59 -4.34 10.24
N PHE A 49 -2.62 -4.23 9.32
CA PHE A 49 -2.68 -3.28 8.22
C PHE A 49 -3.40 -3.88 7.03
N GLU A 50 -4.32 -3.09 6.50
CA GLU A 50 -4.89 -3.28 5.18
C GLU A 50 -4.14 -2.42 4.18
N SER A 51 -3.82 -2.98 3.02
CA SER A 51 -3.05 -2.31 1.97
C SER A 51 -3.71 -2.48 0.60
N LEU A 52 -3.81 -1.37 -0.13
CA LEU A 52 -4.39 -1.32 -1.47
C LEU A 52 -3.48 -0.54 -2.40
N VAL A 53 -3.26 -1.10 -3.59
CA VAL A 53 -2.56 -0.44 -4.68
C VAL A 53 -3.60 0.14 -5.62
N GLU A 54 -3.64 1.45 -5.73
CA GLU A 54 -4.40 2.20 -6.72
C GLU A 54 -3.56 2.35 -7.99
N ASN A 55 -4.10 1.98 -9.16
CA ASN A 55 -3.43 2.12 -10.45
C ASN A 55 -4.21 3.06 -11.37
N GLN A 56 -3.49 3.90 -12.11
CA GLN A 56 -4.07 4.77 -13.13
C GLN A 56 -3.22 4.75 -14.40
N ARG A 57 -3.88 4.96 -15.55
CA ARG A 57 -3.21 5.04 -16.85
C ARG A 57 -3.43 6.43 -17.46
N GLY A 58 -2.43 6.95 -18.15
CA GLY A 58 -2.46 8.33 -18.62
C GLY A 58 -1.13 8.81 -19.16
N LEU A 59 -1.00 10.14 -19.23
CA LEU A 59 0.25 10.82 -19.58
C LEU A 59 0.23 12.23 -19.00
N MET A 60 1.39 12.86 -18.87
CA MET A 60 1.49 14.28 -18.53
C MET A 60 1.82 15.06 -19.80
N PHE A 61 1.08 16.14 -20.04
CA PHE A 61 1.29 17.00 -21.20
C PHE A 61 1.35 18.45 -20.73
N PHE A 62 2.46 19.13 -21.01
CA PHE A 62 2.75 20.49 -20.53
C PHE A 62 2.54 20.70 -19.02
N GLY A 63 2.95 19.72 -18.20
CA GLY A 63 2.80 19.78 -16.74
C GLY A 63 1.40 19.47 -16.22
N ILE A 64 0.42 19.23 -17.10
CA ILE A 64 -0.93 18.82 -16.71
C ILE A 64 -0.99 17.29 -16.74
N THR A 65 -1.40 16.69 -15.63
CA THR A 65 -1.48 15.24 -15.46
C THR A 65 -2.84 14.71 -15.94
N PHE A 66 -2.86 13.98 -17.06
CA PHE A 66 -4.05 13.33 -17.61
C PHE A 66 -4.05 11.83 -17.29
N PHE A 67 -4.23 11.49 -16.01
CA PHE A 67 -4.36 10.10 -15.57
C PHE A 67 -5.81 9.79 -15.22
N SER A 68 -6.25 8.61 -15.65
CA SER A 68 -7.59 8.10 -15.42
C SER A 68 -7.54 6.81 -14.61
N SER A 69 -8.45 6.69 -13.65
CA SER A 69 -8.77 5.45 -12.93
C SER A 69 -9.54 4.45 -13.78
N LYS A 70 -10.23 4.94 -14.82
CA LYS A 70 -10.91 4.10 -15.80
C LYS A 70 -9.90 3.62 -16.83
N SER A 71 -9.84 2.30 -16.97
CA SER A 71 -9.02 1.64 -17.96
C SER A 71 -9.40 2.08 -19.37
N LEU A 72 -8.40 2.43 -20.18
CA LEU A 72 -8.56 2.71 -21.60
C LEU A 72 -8.43 1.43 -22.43
N LEU A 73 -7.74 0.42 -21.90
CA LEU A 73 -7.54 -0.90 -22.51
C LEU A 73 -7.80 -2.01 -21.45
N PRO A 74 -9.05 -2.41 -21.18
CA PRO A 74 -9.44 -3.26 -20.04
C PRO A 74 -8.77 -4.63 -19.94
N VAL A 75 -8.23 -5.13 -21.06
CA VAL A 75 -7.54 -6.42 -21.14
C VAL A 75 -6.05 -6.31 -20.79
N LEU A 76 -5.45 -5.14 -21.03
CA LEU A 76 -4.01 -4.91 -20.88
C LEU A 76 -3.66 -4.02 -19.67
N ASP A 77 -4.63 -3.30 -19.12
CA ASP A 77 -4.43 -2.40 -18.00
C ASP A 77 -4.51 -3.14 -16.66
N PRO A 78 -3.66 -2.76 -15.68
CA PRO A 78 -3.84 -3.22 -14.32
C PRO A 78 -5.21 -2.76 -13.78
N PRO A 79 -5.89 -3.55 -12.95
CA PRO A 79 -7.12 -3.13 -12.28
C PRO A 79 -6.90 -1.86 -11.44
N LEU A 80 -7.95 -1.05 -11.32
CA LEU A 80 -7.93 0.18 -10.52
C LEU A 80 -7.43 -0.06 -9.09
N PHE A 81 -7.98 -1.06 -8.40
CA PHE A 81 -7.51 -1.46 -7.08
C PHE A 81 -7.01 -2.90 -7.08
N LEU A 82 -5.80 -3.08 -6.54
CA LEU A 82 -5.17 -4.36 -6.30
C LEU A 82 -4.80 -4.50 -4.83
N ARG A 83 -4.80 -5.71 -4.31
CA ARG A 83 -4.04 -6.03 -3.08
C ARG A 83 -2.56 -6.12 -3.43
N LEU A 84 -1.69 -6.02 -2.42
CA LEU A 84 -0.24 -6.20 -2.60
C LEU A 84 0.11 -7.56 -3.27
N ASN A 85 -0.69 -8.59 -3.06
CA ASN A 85 -0.52 -9.89 -3.74
C ASN A 85 -0.99 -9.94 -5.21
N GLY A 86 -1.35 -8.80 -5.81
CA GLY A 86 -1.82 -8.71 -7.20
C GLY A 86 -3.27 -9.14 -7.43
N LYS A 87 -4.03 -9.51 -6.39
CA LYS A 87 -5.45 -9.82 -6.53
C LYS A 87 -6.28 -8.56 -6.73
N ARG A 88 -7.18 -8.59 -7.72
CA ARG A 88 -8.15 -7.52 -7.98
C ARG A 88 -9.08 -7.33 -6.77
N VAL A 89 -9.27 -6.08 -6.37
CA VAL A 89 -10.31 -5.67 -5.43
C VAL A 89 -11.40 -4.96 -6.20
N ARG A 90 -12.66 -5.33 -5.96
CA ARG A 90 -13.83 -4.63 -6.53
C ARG A 90 -14.49 -3.87 -5.40
N LEU A 91 -14.54 -2.55 -5.54
CA LEU A 91 -15.14 -1.67 -4.55
C LEU A 91 -16.43 -1.08 -5.11
N PRO A 92 -17.49 -0.97 -4.30
CA PRO A 92 -18.68 -0.22 -4.68
C PRO A 92 -18.29 1.20 -5.09
N TYR A 93 -18.80 1.65 -6.24
CA TYR A 93 -18.54 2.98 -6.80
C TYR A 93 -17.05 3.32 -7.00
N ASP A 94 -16.18 2.31 -7.07
CA ASP A 94 -14.73 2.49 -7.20
C ASP A 94 -14.14 3.43 -6.13
N SER A 95 -14.72 3.46 -4.94
CA SER A 95 -14.24 4.27 -3.80
C SER A 95 -13.58 3.40 -2.74
N ILE A 96 -12.40 3.85 -2.27
CA ILE A 96 -11.63 3.20 -1.20
C ILE A 96 -12.35 3.20 0.15
N ASP A 97 -13.26 4.16 0.35
CA ASP A 97 -14.04 4.26 1.58
C ASP A 97 -15.05 3.12 1.73
N ASN A 98 -15.44 2.50 0.61
CA ASN A 98 -16.37 1.36 0.57
C ASN A 98 -15.65 0.01 0.75
N PHE A 99 -14.40 0.02 1.21
CA PHE A 99 -13.67 -1.21 1.50
C PHE A 99 -14.27 -1.95 2.68
N VAL A 100 -14.62 -3.23 2.47
CA VAL A 100 -15.21 -4.09 3.49
C VAL A 100 -14.15 -4.82 4.29
N LEU A 101 -14.38 -4.93 5.60
CA LEU A 101 -13.54 -5.74 6.48
C LEU A 101 -13.75 -7.24 6.21
N PRO A 102 -12.78 -8.11 6.53
CA PRO A 102 -12.88 -9.54 6.27
C PRO A 102 -14.01 -10.23 7.05
N ASP A 103 -14.27 -9.80 8.27
CA ASP A 103 -15.27 -10.33 9.19
C ASP A 103 -15.82 -9.21 10.10
N PHE A 104 -16.80 -9.54 10.96
CA PHE A 104 -17.44 -8.60 11.89
C PHE A 104 -16.65 -8.35 13.17
N ASP A 105 -15.61 -9.14 13.44
CA ASP A 105 -14.79 -9.00 14.64
C ASP A 105 -13.75 -7.89 14.46
N TRP A 106 -13.43 -7.56 13.21
CA TRP A 106 -12.59 -6.41 12.89
C TRP A 106 -13.37 -5.09 12.96
N ILE A 107 -12.69 -4.09 13.51
CA ILE A 107 -13.09 -2.68 13.43
C ILE A 107 -11.91 -1.85 12.95
N TRP A 108 -12.19 -0.71 12.30
CA TRP A 108 -11.13 0.21 11.91
C TRP A 108 -10.52 0.88 13.15
N ALA A 109 -9.21 0.75 13.31
CA ALA A 109 -8.46 1.49 14.33
C ALA A 109 -8.18 2.92 13.85
N TRP A 110 -7.94 3.07 12.53
CA TRP A 110 -7.75 4.38 11.90
C TRP A 110 -9.03 4.87 11.22
N SER A 111 -9.34 6.16 11.40
CA SER A 111 -10.52 6.81 10.83
C SER A 111 -10.47 6.91 9.31
N LEU A 112 -9.28 7.09 8.73
CA LEU A 112 -9.06 7.34 7.31
C LEU A 112 -8.01 6.40 6.73
N TRP A 113 -8.02 6.29 5.40
CA TRP A 113 -6.92 5.74 4.62
C TRP A 113 -5.78 6.76 4.53
N TYR A 114 -4.55 6.26 4.58
CA TYR A 114 -3.34 7.07 4.43
C TYR A 114 -2.57 6.63 3.20
N VAL A 115 -1.95 7.59 2.52
CA VAL A 115 -1.02 7.31 1.43
C VAL A 115 0.33 6.92 2.02
N LEU A 116 0.85 5.78 1.58
CA LEU A 116 2.16 5.31 2.00
C LEU A 116 3.24 5.97 1.12
N MET A 117 3.97 6.91 1.73
CA MET A 117 5.09 7.64 1.09
C MET A 117 6.39 6.85 1.17
N LEU A 118 6.42 5.66 0.58
CA LEU A 118 7.58 4.76 0.66
C LEU A 118 8.53 4.94 -0.53
N HIS A 119 9.80 5.19 -0.23
CA HIS A 119 10.88 5.32 -1.20
C HIS A 119 10.59 6.38 -2.29
N ASP A 120 10.78 6.02 -3.57
CA ASP A 120 10.74 6.92 -4.72
C ASP A 120 9.29 7.07 -5.23
N VAL A 121 8.59 8.02 -4.62
CA VAL A 121 7.24 8.48 -4.98
C VAL A 121 7.23 10.00 -5.10
N ASP A 122 6.27 10.53 -5.86
CA ASP A 122 6.04 11.97 -5.93
C ASP A 122 5.40 12.54 -4.65
N ASP A 123 5.16 13.85 -4.62
CA ASP A 123 4.57 14.58 -3.49
C ASP A 123 3.14 14.11 -3.14
N LEU A 124 2.47 13.36 -4.03
CA LEU A 124 1.13 12.81 -3.86
C LEU A 124 1.14 11.28 -3.65
N GLY A 125 2.33 10.68 -3.54
CA GLY A 125 2.55 9.25 -3.32
C GLY A 125 2.43 8.37 -4.57
N TRP A 126 2.52 8.94 -5.77
CA TRP A 126 2.53 8.19 -7.01
C TRP A 126 3.94 7.74 -7.39
N ALA A 127 4.04 6.48 -7.83
CA ALA A 127 5.17 5.96 -8.58
C ALA A 127 4.74 5.70 -10.03
N TYR A 128 5.63 6.00 -10.98
CA TYR A 128 5.39 5.96 -12.41
C TYR A 128 6.13 4.79 -13.06
N LEU A 129 5.59 4.33 -14.19
CA LEU A 129 6.18 3.30 -15.03
C LEU A 129 6.07 3.70 -16.51
N ARG A 130 7.23 3.69 -17.17
CA ARG A 130 7.34 3.83 -18.62
C ARG A 130 6.70 2.65 -19.34
N VAL A 131 6.20 2.87 -20.57
CA VAL A 131 5.79 1.77 -21.46
C VAL A 131 6.94 0.75 -21.59
N TRP A 132 6.64 -0.53 -21.35
CA TRP A 132 7.62 -1.64 -21.30
C TRP A 132 8.71 -1.53 -20.21
N GLY A 133 8.59 -0.58 -19.29
CA GLY A 133 9.45 -0.48 -18.12
C GLY A 133 9.18 -1.59 -17.10
N LYS A 134 10.19 -1.90 -16.29
CA LYS A 134 10.08 -2.82 -15.14
C LYS A 134 10.38 -2.15 -13.80
N HIS A 135 10.84 -0.91 -13.84
CA HIS A 135 11.30 -0.17 -12.67
C HIS A 135 10.39 1.02 -12.41
N TRP A 136 9.87 1.11 -11.19
CA TRP A 136 9.00 2.19 -10.75
C TRP A 136 9.84 3.34 -10.21
N HIS A 137 9.43 4.57 -10.47
CA HIS A 137 10.13 5.77 -9.98
C HIS A 137 9.15 6.90 -9.65
N GLY A 138 9.54 7.81 -8.75
CA GLY A 138 8.66 8.85 -8.22
C GLY A 138 8.56 10.06 -9.12
N LYS A 139 9.63 10.40 -9.83
CA LYS A 139 9.63 11.54 -10.75
C LYS A 139 9.02 11.17 -12.10
N TYR A 140 7.98 11.88 -12.53
CA TYR A 140 7.43 11.72 -13.88
C TYR A 140 8.48 11.98 -14.96
N GLN A 141 8.53 11.09 -15.96
CA GLN A 141 9.33 11.21 -17.17
C GLN A 141 8.44 11.09 -18.42
N PHE A 142 8.86 11.74 -19.50
CA PHE A 142 8.16 11.57 -20.78
C PHE A 142 8.15 10.09 -21.20
N GLY A 143 6.99 9.59 -21.59
CA GLY A 143 6.75 8.17 -21.88
C GLY A 143 6.22 7.34 -20.71
N ASP A 144 6.05 7.93 -19.52
CA ASP A 144 5.32 7.29 -18.43
C ASP A 144 3.85 7.19 -18.76
N THR A 145 3.32 5.98 -18.69
CA THR A 145 1.94 5.71 -19.07
C THR A 145 1.10 5.14 -17.95
N VAL A 146 1.74 4.53 -16.95
CA VAL A 146 1.07 3.92 -15.81
C VAL A 146 1.64 4.55 -14.55
N ARG A 147 0.78 4.78 -13.57
CA ARG A 147 1.19 5.15 -12.21
C ARG A 147 0.46 4.30 -11.19
N ARG A 148 1.11 4.07 -10.04
CA ARG A 148 0.54 3.36 -8.89
C ARG A 148 0.74 4.15 -7.61
N ARG A 149 -0.17 3.98 -6.65
CA ARG A 149 -0.09 4.55 -5.31
C ARG A 149 -0.55 3.53 -4.29
N VAL A 150 0.12 3.49 -3.13
CA VAL A 150 -0.23 2.56 -2.07
C VAL A 150 -0.99 3.29 -0.97
N TRP A 151 -2.15 2.75 -0.63
CA TRP A 151 -2.99 3.16 0.48
C TRP A 151 -2.90 2.15 1.60
N ILE A 152 -2.84 2.64 2.84
CA ILE A 152 -2.83 1.82 4.04
C ILE A 152 -3.89 2.28 5.03
N ARG A 153 -4.47 1.32 5.77
CA ARG A 153 -5.37 1.61 6.88
C ARG A 153 -5.27 0.51 7.93
N MET A 154 -5.26 0.89 9.21
CA MET A 154 -5.15 -0.06 10.31
C MET A 154 -6.52 -0.48 10.83
N ARG A 155 -6.69 -1.79 11.04
CA ARG A 155 -7.83 -2.42 11.72
C ARG A 155 -7.36 -3.13 12.99
N GLN A 156 -8.29 -3.32 13.92
CA GLN A 156 -8.06 -4.00 15.19
C GLN A 156 -9.21 -4.97 15.50
N ARG A 157 -8.93 -6.01 16.28
CA ARG A 157 -9.92 -6.88 16.93
C ARG A 157 -9.52 -7.13 18.38
N GLY A 158 -10.49 -7.24 19.29
CA GLY A 158 -10.29 -7.41 20.73
C GLY A 158 -10.55 -8.83 21.21
#